data_AF-A0A7K0XSY6-F1
#
_entry.id   AF-A0A7K0XSY6-F1
#
_cell.length_a   1.000
_cell.length_b   1.000
_cell.length_c   1.000
_cell.angle_alpha   90.00
_cell.angle_beta   90.00
_cell.angle_gamma   90.00
#
_symmetry.space_group_name_H-M   'P 1'
#
loop_
_entity.id
_entity.type
_entity.pdbx_description
1 polymer ?
#
loop_
_entity_poly.entity_id
_entity_poly.type
_entity_poly.pdbx_seq_one_letter_code
_entity_poly.pdbx_strand_id
1 'polypeptide(L)'
;HPETGRPSLFIGRHAHAIPGLESEESEQLLDGLLDNACQPPRLYEHDWQVGDLVVWDNRCVLHRARPWDYTVPRLMKHTRIQGELASEGVSA
;
A
#
# COMPACT_ATOMS: atom_id res chain seq x y z
N HIS A 1 -5.09 -9.08 -9.90
CA HIS A 1 -3.67 -9.49 -9.98
C HIS A 1 -3.45 -10.44 -11.15
N PRO A 2 -2.53 -10.16 -12.09
CA PRO A 2 -2.40 -10.93 -13.34
C PRO A 2 -1.97 -12.40 -13.14
N GLU A 3 -1.03 -12.66 -12.22
CA GLU A 3 -0.54 -14.04 -12.02
C GLU A 3 -1.47 -14.90 -11.16
N THR A 4 -2.08 -14.33 -10.11
CA THR A 4 -2.91 -15.10 -9.16
C THR A 4 -4.40 -15.07 -9.49
N GLY A 5 -4.83 -14.21 -10.41
CA GLY A 5 -6.25 -13.96 -10.73
C GLY A 5 -7.05 -13.32 -9.59
N ARG A 6 -6.46 -13.11 -8.40
CA ARG A 6 -7.16 -12.58 -7.24
C ARG A 6 -7.44 -11.08 -7.41
N PRO A 7 -8.66 -10.61 -7.10
CA PRO A 7 -8.93 -9.18 -7.00
C PRO A 7 -8.19 -8.59 -5.80
N SER A 8 -7.73 -7.35 -5.93
CA SER A 8 -7.12 -6.55 -4.87
C SER A 8 -7.71 -5.15 -4.91
N LEU A 9 -7.74 -4.49 -3.75
CA LEU A 9 -8.17 -3.11 -3.63
C LEU A 9 -6.99 -2.20 -3.96
N PHE A 10 -7.09 -1.45 -5.05
CA PHE A 10 -6.04 -0.51 -5.45
C PHE A 10 -6.37 0.89 -4.94
N ILE A 11 -5.96 1.14 -3.70
CA ILE A 11 -6.18 2.40 -2.98
C ILE A 11 -4.89 2.84 -2.29
N GLY A 12 -4.90 4.02 -1.70
CA GLY A 12 -3.86 4.48 -0.79
C GLY A 12 -3.99 5.97 -0.52
N ARG A 13 -3.10 6.51 0.31
CA ARG A 13 -3.06 7.93 0.68
C ARG A 13 -2.93 8.94 -0.48
N HIS A 14 -2.74 8.46 -1.70
CA HIS A 14 -2.59 9.27 -2.91
C HIS A 14 -3.90 9.38 -3.71
N ALA A 15 -4.88 8.53 -3.43
CA ALA A 15 -6.23 8.67 -3.97
C ALA A 15 -6.94 9.83 -3.26
N HIS A 16 -7.53 10.74 -4.02
CA HIS A 16 -8.17 11.96 -3.48
C HIS A 16 -9.60 12.17 -3.98
N ALA A 17 -10.04 11.43 -5.00
CA ALA A 17 -11.38 11.53 -5.55
C ALA A 17 -11.78 10.22 -6.22
N ILE A 18 -13.09 9.95 -6.23
CA ILE A 18 -13.68 8.84 -6.98
C ILE A 18 -14.57 9.45 -8.07
N PRO A 19 -14.31 9.17 -9.36
CA PRO A 19 -15.14 9.71 -10.43
C PRO A 19 -16.62 9.38 -10.24
N GLY A 20 -17.46 10.42 -10.28
CA GLY A 20 -18.91 10.30 -10.13
C GLY A 20 -19.43 10.42 -8.69
N LEU A 21 -18.56 10.62 -7.70
CA LEU A 21 -18.95 10.97 -6.34
C LEU A 21 -18.59 12.43 -6.03
N GLU A 22 -19.35 13.05 -5.13
CA GLU A 22 -18.97 14.35 -4.56
C GLU A 22 -17.69 14.22 -3.73
N SER A 23 -16.99 15.34 -3.48
CA SER A 23 -15.70 15.34 -2.77
C SER A 23 -15.80 14.68 -1.40
N GLU A 24 -16.80 15.05 -0.62
CA GLU A 24 -16.99 14.53 0.74
C GLU A 24 -17.34 13.03 0.73
N GLU A 25 -18.19 12.59 -0.20
CA GLU A 25 -18.53 11.16 -0.36
C GLU A 25 -17.31 10.34 -0.81
N SER A 26 -16.48 10.89 -1.69
CA SER A 26 -15.23 10.28 -2.13
C SER A 26 -14.27 10.09 -0.97
N GLU A 27 -14.05 11.14 -0.17
CA GLU A 27 -13.15 11.09 1.00
C GLU A 27 -13.64 10.06 2.01
N GLN A 28 -14.92 10.11 2.39
CA GLN A 28 -15.51 9.16 3.34
C GLN A 28 -15.38 7.70 2.87
N LEU A 29 -15.59 7.44 1.58
CA LEU A 29 -15.45 6.11 1.02
C LEU A 29 -13.99 5.65 0.99
N LEU A 30 -13.06 6.50 0.56
CA LEU A 30 -11.63 6.19 0.52
C LEU A 30 -11.08 5.89 1.93
N ASP A 31 -11.47 6.68 2.92
CA ASP A 31 -11.07 6.48 4.32
C ASP A 31 -11.65 5.16 4.86
N GLY A 32 -12.94 4.89 4.65
CA GLY A 32 -13.56 3.64 5.07
C GLY A 32 -12.94 2.40 4.42
N LEU A 33 -12.57 2.50 3.14
CA LEU A 33 -11.87 1.44 2.42
C LEU A 33 -10.46 1.21 2.97
N LEU A 34 -9.73 2.30 3.27
CA LEU A 34 -8.38 2.22 3.86
C LEU A 34 -8.43 1.61 5.26
N ASP A 35 -9.37 2.04 6.09
CA ASP A 35 -9.58 1.52 7.43
C ASP A 35 -9.93 0.03 7.40
N ASN A 36 -10.82 -0.38 6.50
CA ASN A 36 -11.20 -1.78 6.33
C ASN A 36 -10.02 -2.65 5.87
N ALA A 37 -9.24 -2.17 4.89
CA ALA A 37 -8.07 -2.87 4.40
C ALA A 37 -7.04 -3.12 5.52
N CYS A 38 -6.91 -2.17 6.44
CA CYS A 38 -5.97 -2.18 7.57
C CYS A 38 -6.51 -2.86 8.85
N GLN A 39 -7.39 -3.86 8.73
CA GLN A 39 -7.87 -4.65 9.88
C GLN A 39 -7.32 -6.09 9.89
N PRO A 40 -7.22 -6.75 11.07
CA PRO A 40 -6.97 -8.18 11.15
C PRO A 40 -7.97 -9.00 10.30
N PRO A 41 -7.53 -10.12 9.70
CA PRO A 41 -6.22 -10.75 9.80
C PRO A 41 -5.22 -10.27 8.72
N ARG A 42 -5.46 -9.13 8.05
CA ARG A 42 -4.64 -8.64 6.92
C ARG A 42 -3.41 -7.83 7.35
N LEU A 43 -3.19 -7.70 8.66
CA LEU A 43 -2.07 -6.94 9.20
C LEU A 43 -0.84 -7.82 9.37
N TYR A 44 0.29 -7.29 8.91
CA TYR A 44 1.62 -7.82 9.19
C TYR A 44 2.51 -6.68 9.70
N GLU A 45 3.16 -6.92 10.83
CA GLU A 45 4.14 -5.99 11.40
C GLU A 45 5.49 -6.68 11.43
N HIS A 46 6.54 -5.94 11.07
CA HIS A 46 7.89 -6.45 10.98
C HIS A 46 8.83 -5.64 11.87
N ASP A 47 9.31 -6.29 12.93
CA ASP A 47 10.32 -5.78 13.85
C ASP A 47 11.72 -6.08 13.30
N TRP A 48 12.27 -5.11 12.57
CA TRP A 48 13.54 -5.23 11.85
C TRP A 48 14.72 -5.66 12.75
N GLN A 49 15.46 -6.67 12.29
CA GLN A 49 16.78 -7.04 12.78
C GLN A 49 17.85 -6.80 11.71
N VAL A 50 19.11 -6.67 12.14
CA VAL A 50 20.23 -6.54 11.20
C VAL A 50 20.36 -7.81 10.37
N GLY A 51 20.30 -7.64 9.05
CA GLY A 51 20.35 -8.75 8.09
C GLY A 51 19.00 -9.11 7.47
N ASP A 52 17.89 -8.58 8.01
CA ASP A 52 16.57 -8.85 7.46
C ASP A 52 16.39 -8.28 6.05
N LEU A 53 15.66 -9.04 5.23
CA LEU A 53 15.17 -8.63 3.93
C LEU A 53 13.68 -8.96 3.86
N VAL A 54 12.87 -7.93 3.62
CA VAL A 54 11.45 -8.08 3.32
C VAL A 54 11.22 -7.78 1.85
N VAL A 55 10.54 -8.70 1.16
CA VAL A 55 10.09 -8.53 -0.21
C VAL A 55 8.57 -8.56 -0.20
N TRP A 56 7.94 -7.61 -0.91
CA TRP A 56 6.49 -7.56 -1.03
C TRP A 56 6.09 -7.20 -2.46
N ASP A 57 4.85 -7.57 -2.82
CA ASP A 57 4.25 -7.24 -4.10
C ASP A 57 3.37 -5.98 -3.98
N ASN A 58 3.82 -4.87 -4.58
CA ASN A 58 3.10 -3.58 -4.53
C ASN A 58 1.70 -3.65 -5.15
N ARG A 59 1.39 -4.64 -6.00
CA ARG A 59 0.09 -4.79 -6.67
C ARG A 59 -1.03 -5.23 -5.71
N CYS A 60 -0.68 -5.70 -4.51
CA CYS A 60 -1.66 -6.28 -3.58
C CYS A 60 -1.45 -5.94 -2.10
N VAL A 61 -0.54 -5.02 -1.77
CA VAL A 61 -0.30 -4.61 -0.37
C VAL A 61 -0.30 -3.10 -0.20
N LEU A 62 -0.74 -2.66 0.98
CA LEU A 62 -0.42 -1.34 1.53
C LEU A 62 0.74 -1.50 2.51
N HIS A 63 1.62 -0.51 2.59
CA HIS A 63 2.70 -0.51 3.57
C HIS A 63 2.98 0.90 4.10
N ARG A 64 3.43 0.97 5.35
CA ARG A 64 3.89 2.22 5.97
C ARG A 64 5.01 1.94 6.98
N ALA A 65 5.92 2.91 7.14
CA ALA A 65 6.79 2.93 8.31
C ALA A 65 5.99 3.40 9.53
N ARG A 66 6.16 2.73 10.67
CA ARG A 66 5.72 3.26 11.97
C ARG A 66 6.68 4.36 12.44
N PRO A 67 6.23 5.29 13.31
CA PRO A 67 7.12 6.25 13.93
C PRO A 67 8.34 5.58 14.56
N TRP A 68 9.51 6.19 14.44
CA TRP A 68 10.74 5.75 15.09
C TRP A 68 11.46 6.96 15.69
N ASP A 69 12.46 6.72 16.54
CA ASP A 69 13.30 7.77 17.09
C ASP A 69 14.22 8.34 15.99
N TYR A 70 13.92 9.57 15.55
CA TYR A 70 14.68 10.25 14.50
C TYR A 70 16.06 10.75 14.96
N THR A 71 16.37 10.68 16.26
CA THR A 71 17.71 11.04 16.77
C THR A 71 18.74 9.93 16.54
N VAL A 72 18.28 8.70 16.30
CA VAL A 72 19.15 7.56 15.97
C VAL A 72 19.18 7.31 14.45
N PRO A 73 20.35 7.00 13.88
CA PRO A 73 20.46 6.75 12.45
C PRO A 73 19.77 5.42 12.09
N ARG A 74 18.93 5.46 11.05
CA ARG A 74 18.30 4.27 10.45
C ARG A 74 18.63 4.21 8.96
N LEU A 75 19.59 3.36 8.59
CA LEU A 75 19.94 3.14 7.19
C LEU A 75 19.16 1.95 6.63
N MET A 76 18.36 2.20 5.60
CA MET A 76 17.66 1.15 4.85
C MET A 76 17.97 1.31 3.36
N LYS A 77 18.26 0.19 2.69
CA LYS A 77 18.44 0.15 1.25
C LYS A 77 17.22 -0.52 0.64
N HIS A 78 16.68 0.05 -0.43
CA HIS A 78 15.59 -0.56 -1.18
C HIS A 78 15.91 -0.59 -2.66
N THR A 79 15.33 -1.57 -3.34
CA THR A 79 15.27 -1.64 -4.80
C THR A 79 13.83 -1.95 -5.21
N ARG A 80 13.48 -1.62 -6.45
CA ARG A 80 12.15 -1.89 -7.02
C ARG A 80 12.32 -2.60 -8.35
N ILE A 81 11.46 -3.57 -8.59
CA ILE A 81 11.31 -4.20 -9.90
C ILE A 81 10.24 -3.41 -10.64
N GLN A 82 10.51 -3.05 -11.88
CA GLN A 82 9.58 -2.34 -12.75
C GLN A 82 8.31 -3.19 -12.96
N GLY A 83 7.14 -2.62 -12.73
CA GLY A 83 5.87 -3.27 -13.02
C GLY A 83 5.43 -3.06 -14.47
N GLU A 84 4.34 -3.73 -14.83
CA GLU A 84 3.72 -3.68 -16.16
C GLU A 84 2.49 -2.77 -16.15
N LEU A 85 2.28 -1.99 -17.21
CA LEU A 85 1.14 -1.08 -17.35
C LEU A 85 -0.21 -1.76 -17.07
N ALA A 86 -0.41 -2.97 -17.62
CA ALA A 86 -1.65 -3.74 -17.46
C ALA A 86 -1.94 -4.15 -16.00
N SER A 87 -0.93 -4.11 -15.14
CA SER A 87 -1.00 -4.54 -13.74
C SER A 87 -0.96 -3.39 -12.72
N GLU A 88 -0.59 -2.18 -13.15
CA GLU A 88 -0.39 -1.00 -12.28
C GLU A 88 -1.53 0.02 -12.36
N GLY A 89 -2.67 -0.35 -12.95
CA GLY A 89 -3.89 0.47 -12.91
C GLY A 89 -3.84 1.76 -13.73
N VAL A 90 -2.88 1.88 -14.65
CA VAL A 90 -2.92 2.94 -15.66
C VAL A 90 -3.91 2.50 -16.74
N SER A 91 -5.15 2.97 -16.66
CA SER A 91 -6.01 2.99 -17.85
C SER A 91 -5.43 3.99 -18.85
N ALA A 92 -5.36 3.60 -20.11
CA ALA A 92 -5.09 4.52 -21.22
C ALA A 92 -6.11 5.68 -21.26
#